data_AF-A0A0C3CX76-F1
#
_entry.id   AF-A0A0C3CX76-F1
#
_cell.length_a   1.000
_cell.length_b   1.000
_cell.length_c   1.000
_cell.angle_alpha   90.00
_cell.angle_beta   90.00
_cell.angle_gamma   90.00
#
_symmetry.space_group_name_H-M   'P 1'
#
loop_
_entity.id
_entity.type
_entity.pdbx_description
1 polymer ?
#
loop_
_entity_poly.entity_id
_entity_poly.type
_entity_poly.pdbx_seq_one_letter_code
_entity_poly.pdbx_strand_id
1 'polypeptide(L)'
;MDEPCQELSNIAFDVFDRYGCLREDLQSHVVRKGSGVWGSELDLGSFFVIEEICVEKDWRRKGLGKQVANLLLSKARAGKRNPLFTFVNPGWLTRDIENDIDRKTEKEQQEIRMNALNGAKAFYRSLGFRRIGASYCFGLATDPDHQAHALPSGADFDPLSEETDTDEPPEGYERTYEDIFGDPARSSWRLKLLEERLPLHHAAITLPDNECVEFFKEFKLSEKQIGDWVKVDRFSKNILHIAASDTKVQSVRWLLGNVDDEQKLSSARDVQGYTPLEGLETQLETQRNTTKRGTMTVIISDKFRGHSAEAIECLAALRKVADLSTPQYLRLKYGCSCGECIDGFLSPCMKLALLSKAEILHDILNDGIEDGKDWCLSNEYLTDHVAPDIQQNFRTNKSLRQGYSNIFDHVAMTLRANMTPTIVNVLNAWRSSSEWPPVTRNFYQRGGNAESTLRVIFEHAKDADEYEGDGDYMMTFEDDINDMPECRNDHEFGFVALACGIGDLPTGEVCIF
;
A
#
# COMPACT_ATOMS: atom_id res chain seq x y z
N MET A 1 14.50 1.23 -20.26
CA MET A 1 13.04 1.43 -20.23
C MET A 1 12.79 2.88 -20.59
N ASP A 2 11.71 3.17 -21.33
CA ASP A 2 11.24 4.56 -21.47
C ASP A 2 10.90 5.11 -20.07
N GLU A 3 11.06 6.42 -19.85
CA GLU A 3 10.64 7.06 -18.59
C GLU A 3 9.14 6.76 -18.36
N PRO A 4 8.74 6.28 -17.17
CA PRO A 4 7.35 6.00 -16.89
C PRO A 4 6.52 7.29 -17.02
N CYS A 5 5.47 7.24 -17.83
CA CYS A 5 4.56 8.37 -18.00
C CYS A 5 3.62 8.52 -16.79
N GLN A 6 3.11 9.74 -16.58
CA GLN A 6 2.23 10.06 -15.46
C GLN A 6 0.97 9.19 -15.44
N GLU A 7 0.42 8.86 -16.60
CA GLU A 7 -0.77 8.03 -16.77
C GLU A 7 -0.55 6.60 -16.28
N LEU A 8 0.60 6.00 -16.64
CA LEU A 8 0.96 4.67 -16.17
C LEU A 8 1.18 4.66 -14.66
N SER A 9 1.85 5.68 -14.12
CA SER A 9 2.03 5.86 -12.67
C SER A 9 0.68 5.95 -11.94
N ASN A 10 -0.26 6.74 -12.48
CA ASN A 10 -1.60 6.85 -11.92
C ASN A 10 -2.35 5.51 -11.92
N ILE A 11 -2.27 4.73 -13.00
CA ILE A 11 -2.90 3.40 -13.05
C ILE A 11 -2.23 2.46 -12.05
N ALA A 12 -0.89 2.47 -11.98
CA ALA A 12 -0.14 1.60 -11.08
C ALA A 12 -0.55 1.80 -9.62
N PHE A 13 -0.62 3.05 -9.14
CA PHE A 13 -0.96 3.32 -7.73
C PHE A 13 -2.47 3.32 -7.41
N ASP A 14 -3.34 3.54 -8.40
CA ASP A 14 -4.79 3.58 -8.19
C ASP A 14 -5.44 2.19 -8.30
N VAL A 15 -4.90 1.32 -9.15
CA VAL A 15 -5.46 -0.03 -9.42
C VAL A 15 -4.70 -1.12 -8.70
N PHE A 16 -3.37 -1.05 -8.70
CA PHE A 16 -2.54 -2.14 -8.20
C PHE A 16 -1.90 -1.79 -6.85
N ASP A 17 -1.57 -2.84 -6.09
CA ASP A 17 -0.73 -2.73 -4.91
C ASP A 17 0.76 -2.68 -5.31
N ARG A 18 1.65 -2.74 -4.31
CA ARG A 18 3.10 -2.66 -4.57
C ARG A 18 3.67 -3.88 -5.32
N TYR A 19 2.95 -4.98 -5.36
CA TYR A 19 3.35 -6.23 -6.02
C TYR A 19 2.77 -6.34 -7.44
N GLY A 20 1.93 -5.38 -7.84
CA GLY A 20 1.27 -5.42 -9.15
C GLY A 20 -0.02 -6.24 -9.13
N CYS A 21 -0.52 -6.61 -7.95
CA CYS A 21 -1.81 -7.29 -7.79
C CYS A 21 -2.93 -6.24 -7.65
N LEU A 22 -4.11 -6.54 -8.16
CA LEU A 22 -5.29 -5.69 -8.03
C LEU A 22 -5.59 -5.47 -6.56
N ARG A 23 -5.69 -4.21 -6.14
CA ARG A 23 -5.89 -3.89 -4.73
C ARG A 23 -7.14 -4.57 -4.17
N GLU A 24 -7.02 -5.14 -2.98
CA GLU A 24 -8.08 -5.89 -2.31
C GLU A 24 -9.38 -5.07 -2.14
N ASP A 25 -9.26 -3.75 -1.92
CA ASP A 25 -10.42 -2.88 -1.82
C ASP A 25 -11.19 -2.69 -3.15
N LEU A 26 -10.57 -2.99 -4.28
CA LEU A 26 -11.23 -3.03 -5.59
C LEU A 26 -11.79 -4.43 -5.92
N GLN A 27 -11.43 -5.46 -5.16
CA GLN A 27 -11.92 -6.83 -5.36
C GLN A 27 -13.14 -7.14 -4.48
N SER A 28 -13.01 -6.95 -3.16
CA SER A 28 -13.95 -7.53 -2.20
C SER A 28 -14.78 -6.49 -1.44
N HIS A 29 -14.30 -5.25 -1.35
CA HIS A 29 -14.93 -4.20 -0.54
C HIS A 29 -16.37 -3.88 -0.96
N VAL A 30 -17.25 -3.67 0.01
CA VAL A 30 -18.71 -3.53 -0.18
C VAL A 30 -19.13 -2.42 -1.15
N VAL A 31 -18.41 -1.30 -1.18
CA VAL A 31 -18.62 -0.19 -2.15
C VAL A 31 -17.55 -0.16 -3.24
N ARG A 32 -16.27 -0.14 -2.85
CA ARG A 32 -15.14 0.08 -3.76
C ARG A 32 -14.87 -0.99 -4.81
N LYS A 33 -15.41 -2.21 -4.67
CA LYS A 33 -15.40 -3.18 -5.78
C LYS A 33 -16.23 -2.75 -6.99
N GLY A 34 -17.03 -1.68 -6.85
CA GLY A 34 -17.84 -1.13 -7.92
C GLY A 34 -18.84 -2.16 -8.45
N SER A 35 -18.76 -2.46 -9.75
CA SER A 35 -19.63 -3.46 -10.38
C SER A 35 -19.23 -4.91 -10.05
N GLY A 36 -18.02 -5.15 -9.52
CA GLY A 36 -17.51 -6.49 -9.19
C GLY A 36 -17.26 -7.39 -10.40
N VAL A 37 -17.15 -6.83 -11.61
CA VAL A 37 -16.86 -7.58 -12.85
C VAL A 37 -15.37 -7.78 -13.10
N TRP A 38 -14.52 -7.25 -12.21
CA TRP A 38 -13.07 -7.35 -12.24
C TRP A 38 -12.59 -8.02 -10.94
N GLY A 39 -11.59 -8.87 -11.04
CA GLY A 39 -10.96 -9.58 -9.93
C GLY A 39 -9.48 -9.91 -10.21
N SER A 40 -8.99 -10.96 -9.57
CA SER A 40 -7.59 -11.40 -9.64
C SER A 40 -7.12 -11.80 -11.04
N GLU A 41 -8.00 -11.86 -12.05
CA GLU A 41 -7.56 -11.99 -13.43
C GLU A 41 -6.67 -10.82 -13.89
N LEU A 42 -6.76 -9.65 -13.24
CA LEU A 42 -5.90 -8.50 -13.51
C LEU A 42 -4.47 -8.64 -12.96
N ASP A 43 -4.23 -9.59 -12.06
CA ASP A 43 -2.91 -9.82 -11.43
C ASP A 43 -1.93 -10.48 -12.41
N LEU A 44 -2.45 -11.05 -13.49
CA LEU A 44 -1.70 -11.86 -14.43
C LEU A 44 -1.73 -11.31 -15.86
N GLY A 45 -0.60 -11.47 -16.54
CA GLY A 45 -0.45 -11.19 -17.96
C GLY A 45 -0.08 -9.74 -18.27
N SER A 46 -0.13 -9.41 -19.56
CA SER A 46 0.21 -8.07 -20.02
C SER A 46 -1.04 -7.24 -20.31
N PHE A 47 -0.95 -5.95 -20.04
CA PHE A 47 -1.97 -4.98 -20.40
C PHE A 47 -1.42 -3.95 -21.38
N PHE A 48 -2.33 -3.30 -22.10
CA PHE A 48 -2.04 -2.17 -22.98
C PHE A 48 -2.68 -0.91 -22.41
N VAL A 49 -1.91 0.18 -22.27
CA VAL A 49 -2.44 1.47 -21.79
C VAL A 49 -2.65 2.41 -22.97
N ILE A 50 -3.84 2.99 -23.05
CA ILE A 50 -4.12 4.12 -23.94
C ILE A 50 -3.88 5.40 -23.14
N GLU A 51 -2.75 6.06 -23.39
CA GLU A 51 -2.39 7.32 -22.72
C GLU A 51 -3.23 8.48 -23.25
N GLU A 52 -3.20 8.73 -24.56
CA GLU A 52 -3.89 9.87 -25.18
C GLU A 52 -4.54 9.48 -26.51
N ILE A 53 -5.80 9.89 -26.69
CA ILE A 53 -6.45 9.97 -28.00
C ILE A 53 -6.97 11.40 -28.18
N CYS A 54 -6.30 12.17 -29.01
CA CYS A 54 -6.72 13.53 -29.36
C CYS A 54 -7.48 13.54 -30.69
N VAL A 55 -8.66 14.18 -30.71
CA VAL A 55 -9.40 14.49 -31.94
C VAL A 55 -9.71 15.98 -31.95
N GLU A 56 -9.21 16.67 -32.96
CA GLU A 56 -9.45 18.09 -33.21
C GLU A 56 -10.95 18.43 -33.23
N LYS A 57 -11.33 19.59 -32.67
CA LYS A 57 -12.75 19.97 -32.46
C LYS A 57 -13.59 19.85 -33.75
N ASP A 58 -13.06 20.31 -34.88
CA ASP A 58 -13.72 20.28 -36.19
C ASP A 58 -13.96 18.85 -36.75
N TRP A 59 -13.29 17.86 -36.17
CA TRP A 59 -13.32 16.47 -36.58
C TRP A 59 -14.05 15.57 -35.57
N ARG A 60 -14.50 16.12 -34.43
CA ARG A 60 -15.29 15.39 -33.43
C ARG A 60 -16.65 14.99 -33.99
N ARG A 61 -17.25 13.96 -33.37
CA ARG A 61 -18.57 13.39 -33.73
C ARG A 61 -18.67 12.81 -35.16
N LYS A 62 -17.56 12.72 -35.90
CA LYS A 62 -17.46 12.04 -37.21
C LYS A 62 -17.01 10.57 -37.12
N GLY A 63 -16.95 10.01 -35.91
CA GLY A 63 -16.54 8.62 -35.66
C GLY A 63 -15.02 8.38 -35.65
N LEU A 64 -14.20 9.40 -35.88
CA LEU A 64 -12.74 9.28 -35.96
C LEU A 64 -12.10 8.74 -34.67
N GLY A 65 -12.47 9.26 -33.49
CA GLY A 65 -11.93 8.76 -32.22
C GLY A 65 -12.20 7.26 -32.00
N LYS A 66 -13.39 6.79 -32.38
CA LYS A 66 -13.74 5.36 -32.34
C LYS A 66 -12.91 4.54 -33.32
N GLN A 67 -12.68 5.05 -34.52
CA GLN A 67 -11.83 4.39 -35.51
C GLN A 67 -10.38 4.27 -35.02
N VAL A 68 -9.82 5.35 -34.45
CA VAL A 68 -8.46 5.35 -33.89
C VAL A 68 -8.35 4.36 -32.73
N ALA A 69 -9.26 4.42 -31.75
CA ALA A 69 -9.26 3.50 -30.63
C ALA A 69 -9.35 2.02 -31.09
N ASN A 70 -10.26 1.72 -32.02
CA ASN A 70 -10.38 0.36 -32.56
C ASN A 70 -9.12 -0.09 -33.32
N LEU A 71 -8.44 0.82 -34.03
CA LEU A 71 -7.20 0.52 -34.72
C LEU A 71 -6.07 0.22 -33.72
N LEU A 72 -5.96 1.00 -32.64
CA LEU A 72 -5.01 0.77 -31.55
C LEU A 72 -5.26 -0.59 -30.90
N LEU A 73 -6.50 -0.89 -30.53
CA LEU A 73 -6.90 -2.18 -29.94
C LEU A 73 -6.58 -3.35 -30.88
N SER A 74 -6.90 -3.22 -32.17
CA SER A 74 -6.61 -4.26 -33.17
C SER A 74 -5.11 -4.49 -33.32
N LYS A 75 -4.31 -3.41 -33.33
CA LYS A 75 -2.85 -3.49 -33.45
C LYS A 75 -2.21 -4.08 -32.19
N ALA A 76 -2.71 -3.73 -31.00
CA ALA A 76 -2.25 -4.28 -29.74
C ALA A 76 -2.47 -5.80 -29.68
N ARG A 77 -3.68 -6.26 -30.04
CA ARG A 77 -4.05 -7.69 -30.09
C ARG A 77 -3.28 -8.48 -31.15
N ALA A 78 -2.98 -7.86 -32.29
CA ALA A 78 -2.16 -8.49 -33.34
C ALA A 78 -0.65 -8.53 -33.00
N GLY A 79 -0.24 -7.83 -31.94
CA GLY A 79 1.15 -7.76 -31.51
C GLY A 79 1.63 -9.02 -30.78
N LYS A 80 2.95 -9.20 -30.67
CA LYS A 80 3.56 -10.36 -30.00
C LYS A 80 3.21 -10.48 -28.51
N ARG A 81 2.90 -9.36 -27.85
CA ARG A 81 2.57 -9.34 -26.41
C ARG A 81 1.12 -9.75 -26.13
N ASN A 82 0.22 -9.62 -27.12
CA ASN A 82 -1.20 -9.98 -27.04
C ASN A 82 -1.85 -9.68 -25.67
N PRO A 83 -2.06 -8.39 -25.33
CA PRO A 83 -2.49 -7.99 -24.00
C PRO A 83 -3.87 -8.54 -23.66
N LEU A 84 -4.01 -9.07 -22.45
CA LEU A 84 -5.27 -9.60 -21.93
C LEU A 84 -6.28 -8.48 -21.64
N PHE A 85 -5.76 -7.32 -21.23
CA PHE A 85 -6.56 -6.17 -20.86
C PHE A 85 -6.04 -4.89 -21.53
N THR A 86 -6.94 -3.95 -21.77
CA THR A 86 -6.58 -2.58 -22.14
C THR A 86 -7.09 -1.62 -21.09
N PHE A 87 -6.23 -0.74 -20.61
CA PHE A 87 -6.55 0.27 -19.60
C PHE A 87 -6.54 1.68 -20.17
N VAL A 88 -7.37 2.53 -19.56
CA VAL A 88 -7.40 3.95 -19.84
C VAL A 88 -7.88 4.72 -18.62
N ASN A 89 -7.35 5.92 -18.42
CA ASN A 89 -7.90 6.89 -17.49
C ASN A 89 -8.71 7.91 -18.30
N PRO A 90 -10.05 7.86 -18.30
CA PRO A 90 -10.85 8.83 -19.04
C PRO A 90 -10.58 10.24 -18.53
N GLY A 91 -10.14 11.11 -19.44
CA GLY A 91 -9.81 12.49 -19.14
C GLY A 91 -10.03 13.39 -20.35
N TRP A 92 -9.60 14.63 -20.20
CA TRP A 92 -9.58 15.61 -21.28
C TRP A 92 -8.23 16.32 -21.26
N LEU A 93 -7.86 16.87 -22.40
CA LEU A 93 -6.66 17.68 -22.50
C LEU A 93 -6.98 19.10 -22.06
N THR A 94 -6.14 19.69 -21.21
CA THR A 94 -6.37 21.07 -20.72
C THR A 94 -6.55 22.06 -21.88
N ARG A 95 -5.74 21.92 -22.95
CA ARG A 95 -5.83 22.73 -24.18
C ARG A 95 -7.19 22.66 -24.88
N ASP A 96 -7.95 21.58 -24.69
CA ASP A 96 -9.23 21.39 -25.36
C ASP A 96 -10.34 22.27 -24.76
N ILE A 97 -10.25 22.56 -23.47
CA ILE A 97 -11.26 23.34 -22.74
C ILE A 97 -10.77 24.73 -22.37
N GLU A 98 -9.47 25.03 -22.55
CA GLU A 98 -8.83 26.29 -22.13
C GLU A 98 -9.58 27.54 -22.64
N ASN A 99 -9.95 27.55 -23.92
CA ASN A 99 -10.74 28.65 -24.49
C ASN A 99 -12.19 28.69 -23.98
N ASP A 100 -12.74 27.55 -23.58
CA ASP A 100 -14.12 27.44 -23.11
C ASP A 100 -14.23 27.88 -21.63
N ILE A 101 -13.15 27.75 -20.85
CA ILE A 101 -13.04 28.19 -19.45
C ILE A 101 -12.56 29.64 -19.30
N ASP A 102 -12.00 30.26 -20.34
CA ASP A 102 -11.51 31.64 -20.26
C ASP A 102 -12.65 32.60 -19.88
N ARG A 103 -12.38 33.47 -18.90
CA ARG A 103 -13.34 34.45 -18.35
C ARG A 103 -14.63 33.86 -17.78
N LYS A 104 -14.64 32.55 -17.47
CA LYS A 104 -15.74 31.88 -16.79
C LYS A 104 -15.57 31.92 -15.28
N THR A 105 -16.69 31.95 -14.56
CA THR A 105 -16.73 31.77 -13.10
C THR A 105 -16.22 30.38 -12.72
N GLU A 106 -15.70 30.18 -11.51
CA GLU A 106 -15.17 28.86 -11.09
C GLU A 106 -16.20 27.74 -11.23
N LYS A 107 -17.46 28.04 -10.92
CA LYS A 107 -18.60 27.13 -11.11
C LYS A 107 -18.77 26.72 -12.58
N GLU A 108 -18.80 27.68 -13.50
CA GLU A 108 -18.91 27.39 -14.94
C GLU A 108 -17.68 26.60 -15.44
N GLN A 109 -16.47 26.94 -14.97
CA GLN A 109 -15.27 26.19 -15.32
C GLN A 109 -15.37 24.72 -14.87
N GLN A 110 -15.87 24.49 -13.66
CA GLN A 110 -16.06 23.15 -13.12
C GLN A 110 -17.14 22.38 -13.89
N GLU A 111 -18.26 23.02 -14.24
CA GLU A 111 -19.30 22.42 -15.08
C GLU A 111 -18.73 22.01 -16.46
N ILE A 112 -17.88 22.85 -17.06
CA ILE A 112 -17.19 22.53 -18.32
C ILE A 112 -16.26 21.33 -18.16
N ARG A 113 -15.44 21.30 -17.10
CA ARG A 113 -14.54 20.17 -16.79
C ARG A 113 -15.33 18.87 -16.58
N MET A 114 -16.43 18.93 -15.82
CA MET A 114 -17.30 17.78 -15.57
C MET A 114 -17.98 17.28 -16.84
N ASN A 115 -18.43 18.19 -17.71
CA ASN A 115 -19.00 17.83 -19.01
C ASN A 115 -17.96 17.18 -19.93
N ALA A 116 -16.71 17.69 -19.94
CA ALA A 116 -15.62 17.08 -20.68
C ALA A 116 -15.30 15.67 -20.18
N LEU A 117 -15.20 15.50 -18.85
CA LEU A 117 -14.99 14.19 -18.22
C LEU A 117 -16.12 13.20 -18.53
N ASN A 118 -17.38 13.64 -18.40
CA ASN A 118 -18.53 12.81 -18.72
C ASN A 118 -18.55 12.41 -20.20
N GLY A 119 -18.15 13.32 -21.08
CA GLY A 119 -17.94 13.04 -22.50
C GLY A 119 -16.89 11.96 -22.75
N ALA A 120 -15.75 12.03 -22.05
CA ALA A 120 -14.67 11.04 -22.14
C ALA A 120 -15.11 9.68 -21.59
N LYS A 121 -15.75 9.64 -20.41
CA LYS A 121 -16.33 8.42 -19.82
C LYS A 121 -17.33 7.76 -20.78
N ALA A 122 -18.26 8.55 -21.33
CA ALA A 122 -19.26 8.06 -22.28
C ALA A 122 -18.62 7.52 -23.57
N PHE A 123 -17.57 8.17 -24.07
CA PHE A 123 -16.80 7.69 -25.21
C PHE A 123 -16.21 6.30 -24.95
N TYR A 124 -15.46 6.11 -23.87
CA TYR A 124 -14.85 4.81 -23.57
C TYR A 124 -15.88 3.72 -23.25
N ARG A 125 -16.96 4.05 -22.53
CA ARG A 125 -18.07 3.10 -22.31
C ARG A 125 -18.72 2.64 -23.61
N SER A 126 -18.83 3.52 -24.60
CA SER A 126 -19.36 3.19 -25.94
C SER A 126 -18.46 2.25 -26.75
N LEU A 127 -17.19 2.11 -26.33
CA LEU A 127 -16.22 1.17 -26.90
C LEU A 127 -16.17 -0.16 -26.13
N GLY A 128 -16.96 -0.30 -25.05
CA GLY A 128 -17.01 -1.51 -24.23
C GLY A 128 -16.18 -1.43 -22.95
N PHE A 129 -15.44 -0.35 -22.70
CA PHE A 129 -14.67 -0.20 -21.46
C PHE A 129 -15.61 -0.07 -20.25
N ARG A 130 -15.22 -0.64 -19.12
CA ARG A 130 -15.93 -0.55 -17.83
C ARG A 130 -14.96 -0.15 -16.73
N ARG A 131 -15.45 0.54 -15.71
CA ARG A 131 -14.60 1.00 -14.59
C ARG A 131 -14.06 -0.19 -13.79
N ILE A 132 -12.81 -0.11 -13.34
CA ILE A 132 -12.21 -1.09 -12.42
C ILE A 132 -12.47 -0.64 -10.98
N GLY A 133 -13.39 -1.31 -10.30
CA GLY A 133 -13.83 -0.91 -8.95
C GLY A 133 -14.26 0.56 -8.86
N ALA A 134 -13.82 1.23 -7.80
CA ALA A 134 -13.99 2.66 -7.59
C ALA A 134 -12.80 3.51 -8.07
N SER A 135 -11.84 2.91 -8.79
CA SER A 135 -10.69 3.62 -9.35
C SER A 135 -11.10 4.61 -10.45
N TYR A 136 -10.18 5.49 -10.83
CA TYR A 136 -10.31 6.35 -12.01
C TYR A 136 -10.14 5.56 -13.33
N CYS A 137 -9.61 4.34 -13.25
CA CYS A 137 -9.25 3.53 -14.39
C CYS A 137 -10.43 2.73 -14.98
N PHE A 138 -10.42 2.60 -16.30
CA PHE A 138 -11.35 1.80 -17.08
C PHE A 138 -10.60 0.68 -17.78
N GLY A 139 -11.13 -0.54 -17.67
CA GLY A 139 -10.63 -1.72 -18.33
C GLY A 139 -11.47 -2.18 -19.51
N LEU A 140 -10.84 -2.83 -20.48
CA LEU A 140 -11.47 -3.58 -21.54
C LEU A 140 -10.78 -4.95 -21.65
N ALA A 141 -11.53 -6.02 -21.39
CA ALA A 141 -11.04 -7.38 -21.55
C ALA A 141 -10.94 -7.77 -23.04
N THR A 142 -9.88 -8.48 -23.39
CA THR A 142 -9.72 -9.07 -24.73
C THR A 142 -10.61 -10.30 -24.91
N ASP A 143 -10.85 -11.07 -23.83
CA ASP A 143 -11.78 -12.20 -23.83
C ASP A 143 -13.21 -11.72 -24.13
N PRO A 144 -13.86 -12.20 -25.21
CA PRO A 144 -15.25 -11.87 -25.55
C PRO A 144 -16.28 -12.31 -24.50
N ASP A 145 -15.98 -13.36 -23.74
CA ASP A 145 -16.91 -13.95 -22.76
C ASP A 145 -16.77 -13.33 -21.36
N HIS A 146 -15.86 -12.36 -21.21
CA HIS A 146 -15.64 -11.65 -19.95
C HIS A 146 -16.90 -10.91 -19.47
N GLN A 147 -17.18 -10.97 -18.16
CA GLN A 147 -18.39 -10.43 -17.55
C GLN A 147 -18.58 -8.92 -17.79
N ALA A 148 -17.48 -8.17 -17.89
CA ALA A 148 -17.51 -6.75 -18.21
C ALA A 148 -18.25 -6.40 -19.52
N HIS A 149 -18.26 -7.30 -20.51
CA HIS A 149 -18.97 -7.07 -21.79
C HIS A 149 -20.48 -7.18 -21.65
N ALA A 150 -20.96 -7.99 -20.70
CA ALA A 150 -22.38 -8.13 -20.40
C ALA A 150 -22.96 -6.92 -19.66
N LEU A 151 -22.11 -6.12 -19.01
CA LEU A 151 -22.51 -4.94 -18.25
C LEU A 151 -22.92 -3.79 -19.20
N PRO A 152 -24.17 -3.30 -19.17
CA PRO A 152 -24.56 -2.13 -19.97
C PRO A 152 -23.86 -0.86 -19.50
N SER A 153 -23.61 0.09 -20.41
CA SER A 153 -22.93 1.36 -20.08
C SER A 153 -23.62 2.19 -19.00
N GLY A 154 -24.94 2.09 -18.87
CA GLY A 154 -25.72 2.81 -17.85
C GLY A 154 -25.78 2.09 -16.49
N ALA A 155 -25.33 0.83 -16.42
CA ALA A 155 -25.22 0.07 -15.18
C ALA A 155 -23.77 0.01 -14.67
N ASP A 156 -22.83 0.61 -15.40
CA ASP A 156 -21.44 0.72 -14.99
C ASP A 156 -21.28 1.65 -13.78
N PHE A 157 -20.37 1.29 -12.88
CA PHE A 157 -20.20 2.01 -11.61
C PHE A 157 -19.60 3.40 -11.83
N ASP A 158 -20.14 4.40 -11.14
CA ASP A 158 -19.54 5.72 -10.99
C ASP A 158 -19.45 6.05 -9.48
N PRO A 159 -18.24 6.31 -8.95
CA PRO A 159 -18.08 6.80 -7.60
C PRO A 159 -18.84 8.11 -7.39
N LEU A 160 -19.18 8.38 -6.12
CA LEU A 160 -19.73 9.68 -5.74
C LEU A 160 -18.71 10.77 -6.06
N SER A 161 -19.19 11.85 -6.68
CA SER A 161 -18.38 13.04 -6.89
C SER A 161 -18.42 13.93 -5.67
N GLU A 162 -17.29 14.56 -5.36
CA GLU A 162 -17.23 15.67 -4.41
C GLU A 162 -18.26 16.75 -4.74
N GLU A 163 -18.78 17.39 -3.70
CA GLU A 163 -19.60 18.58 -3.90
C GLU A 163 -18.77 19.68 -4.58
N THR A 164 -19.42 20.42 -5.48
CA THR A 164 -18.76 21.46 -6.25
C THR A 164 -18.28 22.58 -5.33
N ASP A 165 -16.98 22.88 -5.40
CA ASP A 165 -16.41 24.06 -4.76
C ASP A 165 -16.96 25.30 -5.47
N THR A 166 -17.85 26.03 -4.79
CA THR A 166 -18.37 27.32 -5.29
C THR A 166 -17.84 28.49 -4.46
N ASP A 167 -16.90 28.23 -3.56
CA ASP A 167 -16.42 29.24 -2.63
C ASP A 167 -15.29 30.04 -3.28
N GLU A 168 -15.56 31.32 -3.53
CA GLU A 168 -14.57 32.24 -4.06
C GLU A 168 -13.76 32.89 -2.93
N PRO A 169 -12.45 33.11 -3.13
CA PRO A 169 -11.64 33.84 -2.16
C PRO A 169 -12.18 35.27 -2.00
N PRO A 170 -12.03 35.88 -0.80
CA PRO A 170 -12.47 37.25 -0.56
C PRO A 170 -11.87 38.24 -1.57
N GLU A 171 -12.62 39.29 -1.92
CA GLU A 171 -12.16 40.33 -2.84
C GLU A 171 -10.84 40.96 -2.35
N GLY A 172 -9.80 40.93 -3.18
CA GLY A 172 -8.45 41.40 -2.81
C GLY A 172 -7.56 40.39 -2.08
N TYR A 173 -7.96 39.13 -1.96
CA TYR A 173 -7.13 38.07 -1.40
C TYR A 173 -6.01 37.66 -2.37
N GLU A 174 -4.75 37.91 -1.98
CA GLU A 174 -3.58 37.40 -2.68
C GLU A 174 -3.31 35.95 -2.25
N ARG A 175 -3.26 35.01 -3.19
CA ARG A 175 -2.92 33.60 -2.89
C ARG A 175 -1.52 33.52 -2.28
N THR A 176 -1.42 32.92 -1.10
CA THR A 176 -0.13 32.68 -0.44
C THR A 176 0.58 31.47 -1.05
N TYR A 177 1.84 31.26 -0.67
CA TYR A 177 2.59 30.05 -1.04
C TYR A 177 1.89 28.78 -0.52
N GLU A 178 1.32 28.83 0.68
CA GLU A 178 0.52 27.74 1.26
C GLU A 178 -0.79 27.49 0.48
N ASP A 179 -1.39 28.50 -0.14
CA ASP A 179 -2.58 28.31 -0.98
C ASP A 179 -2.26 27.61 -2.31
N ILE A 180 -1.00 27.73 -2.76
CA ILE A 180 -0.55 27.19 -4.06
C ILE A 180 0.06 25.79 -3.89
N PHE A 181 0.79 25.55 -2.79
CA PHE A 181 1.55 24.32 -2.56
C PHE A 181 1.22 23.58 -1.26
N GLY A 182 0.43 24.19 -0.36
CA GLY A 182 -0.02 23.57 0.89
C GLY A 182 -1.36 22.84 0.74
N ASP A 183 -1.92 22.38 1.85
CA ASP A 183 -3.26 21.81 1.87
C ASP A 183 -4.31 22.92 1.65
N PRO A 184 -5.04 22.89 0.52
CA PRO A 184 -6.03 23.92 0.23
C PRO A 184 -7.16 23.97 1.26
N ALA A 185 -7.40 22.92 2.04
CA ALA A 185 -8.37 22.93 3.13
C ALA A 185 -7.89 23.75 4.35
N ARG A 186 -6.59 24.07 4.41
CA ARG A 186 -5.95 24.83 5.49
C ARG A 186 -5.63 26.28 5.12
N SER A 187 -6.09 26.77 3.98
CA SER A 187 -5.95 28.20 3.66
C SER A 187 -6.71 29.06 4.68
N SER A 188 -6.16 30.22 5.01
CA SER A 188 -6.68 31.06 6.10
C SER A 188 -8.14 31.47 5.90
N TRP A 189 -8.56 31.75 4.67
CA TRP A 189 -9.94 32.13 4.38
C TRP A 189 -10.90 30.92 4.32
N ARG A 190 -10.43 29.74 3.87
CA ARG A 190 -11.26 28.52 3.89
C ARG A 190 -11.48 28.01 5.29
N LEU A 191 -10.49 28.15 6.18
CA LEU A 191 -10.67 27.83 7.60
C LEU A 191 -11.76 28.70 8.23
N LYS A 192 -11.80 30.02 7.92
CA LYS A 192 -12.89 30.90 8.38
C LYS A 192 -14.25 30.46 7.86
N LEU A 193 -14.34 30.11 6.58
CA LEU A 193 -15.59 29.63 5.99
C LEU A 193 -16.04 28.29 6.59
N LEU A 194 -15.09 27.41 6.87
CA LEU A 194 -15.33 26.15 7.56
C LEU A 194 -15.78 26.39 9.01
N GLU A 195 -15.20 27.36 9.71
CA GLU A 195 -15.62 27.77 11.06
C GLU A 195 -17.09 28.18 11.08
N GLU A 196 -17.53 28.95 10.08
CA GLU A 196 -18.92 29.41 9.97
C GLU A 196 -19.89 28.27 9.61
N ARG A 197 -19.52 27.38 8.67
CA ARG A 197 -20.42 26.35 8.11
C ARG A 197 -20.40 25.03 8.89
N LEU A 198 -19.21 24.60 9.31
CA LEU A 198 -18.90 23.32 9.95
C LEU A 198 -17.95 23.55 11.13
N PRO A 199 -18.38 24.26 12.19
CA PRO A 199 -17.54 24.63 13.33
C PRO A 199 -16.88 23.43 14.02
N LEU A 200 -17.55 22.27 14.03
CA LEU A 200 -16.98 21.03 14.56
C LEU A 200 -15.79 20.57 13.71
N HIS A 201 -15.92 20.50 12.38
CA HIS A 201 -14.83 20.12 11.48
C HIS A 201 -13.67 21.09 11.58
N HIS A 202 -13.95 22.40 11.65
CA HIS A 202 -12.93 23.41 11.87
C HIS A 202 -12.15 23.16 13.16
N ALA A 203 -12.83 22.92 14.28
CA ALA A 203 -12.18 22.59 15.55
C ALA A 203 -11.35 21.30 15.46
N ALA A 204 -11.86 20.26 14.78
CA ALA A 204 -11.14 19.01 14.58
C ALA A 204 -9.87 19.17 13.74
N ILE A 205 -9.81 20.13 12.81
CA ILE A 205 -8.62 20.39 12.00
C ILE A 205 -7.62 21.29 12.77
N THR A 206 -8.12 22.33 13.43
CA THR A 206 -7.26 23.45 13.91
C THR A 206 -6.81 23.33 15.35
N LEU A 207 -7.62 22.73 16.24
CA LEU A 207 -7.31 22.67 17.67
C LEU A 207 -6.48 21.43 18.02
N PRO A 208 -5.58 21.49 19.01
CA PRO A 208 -5.00 20.29 19.62
C PRO A 208 -6.07 19.33 20.13
N ASP A 209 -5.76 18.03 20.23
CA ASP A 209 -6.72 16.96 20.55
C ASP A 209 -7.50 17.21 21.86
N ASN A 210 -6.81 17.62 22.93
CA ASN A 210 -7.44 17.95 24.22
C ASN A 210 -8.37 19.17 24.13
N GLU A 211 -7.95 20.23 23.45
CA GLU A 211 -8.75 21.45 23.27
C GLU A 211 -9.96 21.19 22.36
N CYS A 212 -9.80 20.32 21.35
CA CYS A 212 -10.88 19.87 20.50
C CYS A 212 -11.99 19.16 21.29
N VAL A 213 -11.61 18.29 22.24
CA VAL A 213 -12.57 17.63 23.14
C VAL A 213 -13.30 18.61 24.04
N GLU A 214 -12.62 19.61 24.61
CA GLU A 214 -13.29 20.65 25.41
C GLU A 214 -14.27 21.45 24.55
N PHE A 215 -13.88 21.83 23.34
CA PHE A 215 -14.78 22.48 22.39
C PHE A 215 -16.02 21.60 22.09
N PHE A 216 -15.84 20.30 21.88
CA PHE A 216 -16.96 19.38 21.65
C PHE A 216 -17.91 19.28 22.84
N LYS A 217 -17.38 19.26 24.07
CA LYS A 217 -18.18 19.28 25.30
C LYS A 217 -19.00 20.56 25.40
N GLU A 218 -18.36 21.71 25.22
CA GLU A 218 -19.04 23.02 25.25
C GLU A 218 -20.11 23.12 24.15
N PHE A 219 -19.79 22.68 22.93
CA PHE A 219 -20.73 22.67 21.82
C PHE A 219 -21.96 21.80 22.12
N LYS A 220 -21.76 20.61 22.70
CA LYS A 220 -22.85 19.70 23.09
C LYS A 220 -23.77 20.30 24.17
N LEU A 221 -23.24 21.14 25.06
CA LEU A 221 -24.03 21.83 26.09
C LEU A 221 -24.83 23.03 25.56
N SER A 222 -24.42 23.61 24.43
CA SER A 222 -24.96 24.88 23.90
C SER A 222 -26.35 24.81 23.24
N GLU A 223 -27.15 23.75 23.45
CA GLU A 223 -28.45 23.46 22.79
C GLU A 223 -28.44 23.54 21.25
N LYS A 224 -27.26 23.51 20.61
CA LYS A 224 -27.13 23.39 19.16
C LYS A 224 -27.65 22.02 18.68
N GLN A 225 -28.33 22.03 17.53
CA GLN A 225 -29.16 20.90 17.07
C GLN A 225 -28.34 19.62 16.90
N ILE A 226 -28.93 18.47 17.28
CA ILE A 226 -28.38 17.12 17.04
C ILE A 226 -27.92 16.93 15.58
N GLY A 227 -28.58 17.62 14.63
CA GLY A 227 -28.25 17.59 13.21
C GLY A 227 -26.86 18.12 12.84
N ASP A 228 -26.21 18.94 13.68
CA ASP A 228 -24.88 19.49 13.37
C ASP A 228 -23.77 18.44 13.43
N TRP A 229 -23.93 17.39 14.25
CA TRP A 229 -22.92 16.34 14.43
C TRP A 229 -22.81 15.41 13.23
N VAL A 230 -23.91 15.22 12.50
CA VAL A 230 -23.99 14.34 11.32
C VAL A 230 -23.70 15.09 10.02
N LYS A 231 -23.41 16.39 10.08
CA LYS A 231 -22.98 17.15 8.90
C LYS A 231 -21.68 16.58 8.35
N VAL A 232 -21.54 16.71 7.04
CA VAL A 232 -20.37 16.29 6.30
C VAL A 232 -19.76 17.47 5.57
N ASP A 233 -18.48 17.39 5.25
CA ASP A 233 -17.84 18.30 4.32
C ASP A 233 -18.17 17.94 2.86
N ARG A 234 -17.59 18.68 1.92
CA ARG A 234 -17.73 18.45 0.47
C ARG A 234 -17.22 17.08 -0.01
N PHE A 235 -16.40 16.39 0.78
CA PHE A 235 -15.91 15.05 0.52
C PHE A 235 -16.77 13.99 1.22
N SER A 236 -17.95 14.36 1.71
CA SER A 236 -18.82 13.52 2.54
C SER A 236 -18.14 13.01 3.82
N LYS A 237 -17.08 13.67 4.30
CA LYS A 237 -16.42 13.32 5.56
C LYS A 237 -17.15 13.96 6.72
N ASN A 238 -17.61 13.13 7.64
CA ASN A 238 -18.12 13.60 8.93
C ASN A 238 -16.96 13.91 9.90
N ILE A 239 -17.30 14.45 11.07
CA ILE A 239 -16.34 14.83 12.11
C ILE A 239 -15.42 13.67 12.57
N LEU A 240 -15.92 12.44 12.56
CA LEU A 240 -15.16 11.26 12.98
C LEU A 240 -14.11 10.86 11.93
N HIS A 241 -14.41 11.01 10.64
CA HIS A 241 -13.42 10.83 9.57
C HIS A 241 -12.24 11.80 9.75
N ILE A 242 -12.53 13.08 10.00
CA ILE A 242 -11.52 14.12 10.17
C ILE A 242 -10.66 13.84 11.42
N ALA A 243 -11.29 13.60 12.57
CA ALA A 243 -10.58 13.30 13.80
C ALA A 243 -9.70 12.04 13.70
N ALA A 244 -10.19 10.99 13.03
CA ALA A 244 -9.42 9.78 12.79
C ALA A 244 -8.22 10.01 11.86
N SER A 245 -8.44 10.72 10.74
CA SER A 245 -7.39 11.02 9.75
C SER A 245 -6.25 11.86 10.35
N ASP A 246 -6.58 12.81 11.24
CA ASP A 246 -5.61 13.62 11.98
C ASP A 246 -5.08 12.91 13.25
N THR A 247 -5.43 11.65 13.49
CA THR A 247 -4.97 10.82 14.62
C THR A 247 -5.27 11.41 16.01
N LYS A 248 -6.44 12.03 16.17
CA LYS A 248 -6.88 12.69 17.42
C LYS A 248 -7.58 11.70 18.36
N VAL A 249 -6.78 10.99 19.16
CA VAL A 249 -7.23 9.87 20.01
C VAL A 249 -8.35 10.28 20.98
N GLN A 250 -8.21 11.41 21.66
CA GLN A 250 -9.19 11.85 22.66
C GLN A 250 -10.50 12.24 21.97
N SER A 251 -10.42 12.99 20.86
CA SER A 251 -11.57 13.35 20.03
C SER A 251 -12.30 12.11 19.49
N VAL A 252 -11.57 11.12 18.93
CA VAL A 252 -12.15 9.88 18.41
C VAL A 252 -12.89 9.12 19.52
N ARG A 253 -12.24 8.87 20.65
CA ARG A 253 -12.86 8.18 21.80
C ARG A 253 -14.08 8.93 22.32
N TRP A 254 -13.98 10.25 22.41
CA TRP A 254 -15.08 11.07 22.91
C TRP A 254 -16.28 11.02 21.96
N LEU A 255 -16.06 11.18 20.65
CA LEU A 255 -17.12 11.11 19.63
C LEU A 255 -17.84 9.75 19.65
N LEU A 256 -17.08 8.66 19.70
CA LEU A 256 -17.63 7.30 19.76
C LEU A 256 -18.47 7.07 21.02
N GLY A 257 -18.04 7.60 22.16
CA GLY A 257 -18.73 7.38 23.45
C GLY A 257 -19.85 8.38 23.77
N ASN A 258 -19.98 9.49 23.03
CA ASN A 258 -20.90 10.57 23.38
C ASN A 258 -21.84 10.99 22.25
N VAL A 259 -21.53 10.68 21.00
CA VAL A 259 -22.27 11.19 19.83
C VAL A 259 -22.70 10.06 18.92
N ASP A 260 -21.91 9.00 18.81
CA ASP A 260 -22.12 7.90 17.87
C ASP A 260 -23.01 6.75 18.42
N ASP A 261 -23.98 7.07 19.30
CA ASP A 261 -24.84 6.06 19.95
C ASP A 261 -25.62 5.19 18.94
N GLU A 262 -25.97 5.76 17.77
CA GLU A 262 -26.67 5.07 16.67
C GLU A 262 -25.72 4.65 15.52
N GLN A 263 -24.41 4.70 15.73
CA GLN A 263 -23.39 4.37 14.71
C GLN A 263 -23.49 5.20 13.42
N LYS A 264 -24.15 6.36 13.45
CA LYS A 264 -24.32 7.23 12.28
C LYS A 264 -22.99 7.80 11.79
N LEU A 265 -22.03 8.06 12.69
CA LEU A 265 -20.73 8.58 12.32
C LEU A 265 -19.80 7.46 11.88
N SER A 266 -19.76 6.35 12.62
CA SER A 266 -18.86 5.22 12.31
C SER A 266 -19.26 4.42 11.08
N SER A 267 -20.54 4.41 10.70
CA SER A 267 -21.02 3.70 9.49
C SER A 267 -21.15 4.58 8.25
N ALA A 268 -21.13 5.91 8.40
CA ALA A 268 -21.18 6.83 7.27
C ALA A 268 -19.94 6.68 6.39
N ARG A 269 -20.13 6.85 5.08
CA ARG A 269 -19.07 6.70 4.07
C ARG A 269 -18.77 8.04 3.41
N ASP A 270 -17.51 8.29 3.14
CA ASP A 270 -17.05 9.44 2.36
C ASP A 270 -17.29 9.24 0.84
N VAL A 271 -16.89 10.21 0.03
CA VAL A 271 -17.03 10.13 -1.44
C VAL A 271 -16.24 8.98 -2.06
N GLN A 272 -15.19 8.51 -1.39
CA GLN A 272 -14.39 7.35 -1.79
C GLN A 272 -15.02 6.03 -1.35
N GLY A 273 -16.13 6.10 -0.60
CA GLY A 273 -16.87 4.96 -0.12
C GLY A 273 -16.29 4.36 1.15
N TYR A 274 -15.38 5.03 1.86
CA TYR A 274 -14.78 4.53 3.10
C TYR A 274 -15.51 5.05 4.34
N THR A 275 -15.65 4.20 5.35
CA THR A 275 -15.99 4.58 6.73
C THR A 275 -14.79 5.25 7.43
N PRO A 276 -14.96 5.86 8.62
CA PRO A 276 -13.82 6.43 9.36
C PRO A 276 -12.71 5.42 9.67
N LEU A 277 -13.07 4.17 9.95
CA LEU A 277 -12.10 3.10 10.18
C LEU A 277 -11.35 2.73 8.89
N GLU A 278 -12.08 2.40 7.83
CA GLU A 278 -11.49 2.02 6.54
C GLU A 278 -10.64 3.16 5.95
N GLY A 279 -11.06 4.42 6.15
CA GLY A 279 -10.33 5.60 5.71
C GLY A 279 -9.00 5.78 6.46
N LEU A 280 -8.99 5.57 7.79
CA LEU A 280 -7.75 5.57 8.57
C LEU A 280 -6.83 4.41 8.16
N GLU A 281 -7.36 3.21 7.97
CA GLU A 281 -6.58 2.04 7.53
C GLU A 281 -5.94 2.29 6.16
N THR A 282 -6.70 2.83 5.20
CA THR A 282 -6.21 3.18 3.86
C THR A 282 -5.12 4.26 3.91
N GLN A 283 -5.30 5.28 4.76
CA GLN A 283 -4.29 6.32 4.97
C GLN A 283 -2.99 5.73 5.53
N LEU A 284 -3.09 4.87 6.54
CA LEU A 284 -1.94 4.24 7.18
C LEU A 284 -1.21 3.30 6.22
N GLU A 285 -1.94 2.56 5.38
CA GLU A 285 -1.35 1.73 4.33
C GLU A 285 -0.61 2.57 3.28
N THR A 286 -1.17 3.71 2.88
CA THR A 286 -0.50 4.64 1.97
C THR A 286 0.79 5.19 2.57
N GLN A 287 0.77 5.58 3.85
CA GLN A 287 1.94 6.07 4.60
C GLN A 287 3.00 5.00 4.82
N ARG A 288 2.58 3.73 4.96
CA ARG A 288 3.48 2.58 5.04
C ARG A 288 4.24 2.40 3.73
N ASN A 289 3.55 2.46 2.59
CA ASN A 289 4.14 2.10 1.30
C ASN A 289 4.87 3.25 0.61
N THR A 290 4.38 4.48 0.74
CA THR A 290 4.79 5.59 -0.13
C THR A 290 4.95 6.92 0.59
N THR A 291 5.77 7.81 0.00
CA THR A 291 5.84 9.21 0.38
C THR A 291 5.88 10.09 -0.87
N LYS A 292 5.21 11.24 -0.83
CA LYS A 292 5.19 12.20 -1.95
C LYS A 292 6.35 13.19 -1.80
N ARG A 293 7.11 13.41 -2.88
CA ARG A 293 8.16 14.44 -2.98
C ARG A 293 7.91 15.29 -4.22
N GLY A 294 7.19 16.39 -4.05
CA GLY A 294 6.71 17.18 -5.18
C GLY A 294 5.72 16.37 -6.02
N THR A 295 6.00 16.20 -7.30
CA THR A 295 5.19 15.40 -8.23
C THR A 295 5.53 13.91 -8.19
N MET A 296 6.59 13.50 -7.49
CA MET A 296 7.09 12.12 -7.48
C MET A 296 6.52 11.32 -6.32
N THR A 297 6.25 10.03 -6.57
CA THR A 297 5.84 9.08 -5.53
C THR A 297 7.00 8.13 -5.25
N VAL A 298 7.53 8.17 -4.03
CA VAL A 298 8.68 7.34 -3.62
C VAL A 298 8.17 6.18 -2.77
N ILE A 299 8.53 4.96 -3.16
CA ILE A 299 8.24 3.74 -2.40
C ILE A 299 9.19 3.67 -1.19
N ILE A 300 8.64 3.50 0.01
CA ILE A 300 9.38 3.50 1.29
C ILE A 300 8.99 2.35 2.21
N SER A 301 8.23 1.37 1.72
CA SER A 301 7.73 0.22 2.48
C SER A 301 8.80 -0.51 3.29
N ASP A 302 9.97 -0.77 2.69
CA ASP A 302 11.07 -1.47 3.37
C ASP A 302 11.70 -0.63 4.50
N LYS A 303 11.39 0.67 4.56
CA LYS A 303 11.84 1.60 5.61
C LYS A 303 10.80 1.84 6.69
N PHE A 304 9.65 1.16 6.62
CA PHE A 304 8.58 1.28 7.59
C PHE A 304 9.08 0.92 9.01
N ARG A 305 8.70 1.72 10.01
CA ARG A 305 9.09 1.55 11.42
C ARG A 305 7.91 1.21 12.34
N GLY A 306 6.73 1.08 11.74
CA GLY A 306 5.46 1.00 12.45
C GLY A 306 4.72 2.34 12.48
N HIS A 307 3.41 2.26 12.70
CA HIS A 307 2.54 3.43 12.88
C HIS A 307 2.81 4.13 14.22
N SER A 308 2.40 5.40 14.31
CA SER A 308 2.50 6.18 15.54
C SER A 308 1.59 5.61 16.64
N ALA A 309 1.91 5.92 17.91
CA ALA A 309 1.09 5.48 19.03
C ALA A 309 -0.34 6.03 18.91
N GLU A 310 -0.50 7.28 18.48
CA GLU A 310 -1.78 7.95 18.30
C GLU A 310 -2.63 7.23 17.23
N ALA A 311 -2.02 6.84 16.10
CA ALA A 311 -2.72 6.07 15.07
C ALA A 311 -3.20 4.71 15.59
N ILE A 312 -2.37 4.01 16.35
CA ILE A 312 -2.72 2.70 16.95
C ILE A 312 -3.90 2.85 17.93
N GLU A 313 -3.89 3.88 18.76
CA GLU A 313 -4.95 4.12 19.73
C GLU A 313 -6.26 4.55 19.04
N CYS A 314 -6.20 5.31 17.95
CA CYS A 314 -7.36 5.61 17.09
C CYS A 314 -7.94 4.34 16.44
N LEU A 315 -7.09 3.47 15.87
CA LEU A 315 -7.52 2.19 15.30
C LEU A 315 -8.18 1.32 16.37
N ALA A 316 -7.57 1.22 17.56
CA ALA A 316 -8.13 0.46 18.67
C ALA A 316 -9.50 1.00 19.09
N ALA A 317 -9.66 2.32 19.22
CA ALA A 317 -10.92 2.95 19.55
C ALA A 317 -12.00 2.67 18.48
N LEU A 318 -11.69 2.82 17.20
CA LEU A 318 -12.61 2.56 16.08
C LEU A 318 -12.99 1.08 15.95
N ARG A 319 -12.07 0.17 16.27
CA ARG A 319 -12.31 -1.28 16.37
C ARG A 319 -12.99 -1.69 17.69
N LYS A 320 -13.27 -0.74 18.58
CA LYS A 320 -13.91 -0.94 19.89
C LYS A 320 -13.11 -1.87 20.82
N VAL A 321 -11.79 -1.74 20.78
CA VAL A 321 -10.83 -2.45 21.65
C VAL A 321 -10.28 -1.47 22.68
N ALA A 322 -10.62 -1.65 23.96
CA ALA A 322 -10.26 -0.72 25.03
C ALA A 322 -8.83 -0.93 25.55
N ASP A 323 -8.43 -2.19 25.75
CA ASP A 323 -7.13 -2.55 26.33
C ASP A 323 -6.37 -3.48 25.37
N LEU A 324 -5.32 -2.95 24.75
CA LEU A 324 -4.44 -3.73 23.89
C LEU A 324 -3.42 -4.49 24.74
N SER A 325 -3.41 -5.82 24.63
CA SER A 325 -2.25 -6.60 25.06
C SER A 325 -1.01 -6.21 24.26
N THR A 326 0.20 -6.41 24.79
CA THR A 326 1.45 -6.12 24.08
C THR A 326 1.50 -6.73 22.67
N PRO A 327 1.10 -8.01 22.45
CA PRO A 327 1.05 -8.58 21.10
C PRO A 327 0.06 -7.86 20.18
N GLN A 328 -1.13 -7.50 20.67
CA GLN A 328 -2.12 -6.77 19.87
C GLN A 328 -1.62 -5.37 19.49
N TYR A 329 -0.98 -4.67 20.42
CA TYR A 329 -0.36 -3.38 20.15
C TYR A 329 0.70 -3.48 19.05
N LEU A 330 1.60 -4.47 19.13
CA LEU A 330 2.64 -4.67 18.12
C LEU A 330 2.04 -5.06 16.76
N ARG A 331 0.99 -5.89 16.74
CA ARG A 331 0.28 -6.27 15.50
C ARG A 331 -0.36 -5.06 14.83
N LEU A 332 -1.00 -4.18 15.59
CA LEU A 332 -1.52 -2.91 15.06
C LEU A 332 -0.39 -1.99 14.60
N LYS A 333 0.69 -1.86 15.38
CA LYS A 333 1.85 -1.04 15.04
C LYS A 333 2.42 -1.39 13.67
N TYR A 334 2.51 -2.69 13.35
CA TYR A 334 3.14 -3.19 12.13
C TYR A 334 2.14 -3.62 11.05
N GLY A 335 0.85 -3.28 11.19
CA GLY A 335 -0.16 -3.54 10.15
C GLY A 335 -0.46 -5.02 9.91
N CYS A 336 -0.36 -5.87 10.93
CA CYS A 336 -0.72 -7.29 10.84
C CYS A 336 -2.23 -7.44 10.60
N SER A 337 -2.59 -8.14 9.51
CA SER A 337 -3.97 -8.47 9.16
C SER A 337 -4.42 -9.87 9.63
N CYS A 338 -3.51 -10.85 9.70
CA CYS A 338 -3.85 -12.22 10.11
C CYS A 338 -4.11 -12.38 11.62
N GLY A 339 -3.68 -11.41 12.42
CA GLY A 339 -3.77 -11.47 13.87
C GLY A 339 -2.80 -12.45 14.54
N GLU A 340 -1.87 -13.06 13.81
CA GLU A 340 -0.96 -14.09 14.32
C GLU A 340 0.53 -13.75 14.25
N CYS A 341 0.91 -12.61 13.65
CA CYS A 341 2.32 -12.24 13.50
C CYS A 341 3.09 -12.25 14.83
N ILE A 342 4.28 -12.86 14.81
CA ILE A 342 5.25 -12.90 15.92
C ILE A 342 5.89 -11.52 16.02
N ASP A 343 5.94 -10.98 17.26
CA ASP A 343 6.32 -9.59 17.56
C ASP A 343 5.57 -8.53 16.73
N GLY A 344 4.42 -8.91 16.18
CA GLY A 344 3.57 -8.06 15.35
C GLY A 344 3.96 -7.95 13.88
N PHE A 345 5.17 -8.38 13.47
CA PHE A 345 5.66 -8.15 12.11
C PHE A 345 5.98 -9.42 11.31
N LEU A 346 6.44 -10.51 11.94
CA LEU A 346 6.77 -11.75 11.24
C LEU A 346 5.53 -12.64 11.11
N SER A 347 5.01 -12.77 9.89
CA SER A 347 3.81 -13.56 9.63
C SER A 347 4.09 -15.07 9.69
N PRO A 348 3.04 -15.91 9.85
CA PRO A 348 3.18 -17.36 9.79
C PRO A 348 3.80 -17.87 8.48
N CYS A 349 3.36 -17.34 7.33
CA CYS A 349 3.87 -17.74 6.01
C CYS A 349 5.36 -17.39 5.86
N MET A 350 5.75 -16.14 6.17
CA MET A 350 7.15 -15.74 6.11
C MET A 350 8.02 -16.51 7.11
N LYS A 351 7.50 -16.85 8.30
CA LYS A 351 8.22 -17.69 9.26
C LYS A 351 8.55 -19.05 8.66
N LEU A 352 7.60 -19.68 7.96
CA LEU A 352 7.84 -20.96 7.28
C LEU A 352 8.88 -20.80 6.16
N ALA A 353 8.80 -19.74 5.36
CA ALA A 353 9.76 -19.46 4.29
C ALA A 353 11.19 -19.33 4.83
N LEU A 354 11.38 -18.50 5.85
CA LEU A 354 12.68 -18.31 6.49
C LEU A 354 13.19 -19.59 7.17
N LEU A 355 12.30 -20.38 7.78
CA LEU A 355 12.67 -21.63 8.44
C LEU A 355 13.15 -22.66 7.39
N SER A 356 12.39 -22.82 6.32
CA SER A 356 12.73 -23.70 5.20
C SER A 356 14.10 -23.34 4.61
N LYS A 357 14.34 -22.06 4.31
CA LYS A 357 15.65 -21.60 3.80
C LYS A 357 16.77 -21.79 4.81
N ALA A 358 16.53 -21.54 6.10
CA ALA A 358 17.53 -21.78 7.13
C ALA A 358 17.97 -23.25 7.19
N GLU A 359 17.03 -24.20 7.13
CA GLU A 359 17.30 -25.63 7.16
C GLU A 359 18.00 -26.11 5.87
N ILE A 360 17.48 -25.74 4.70
CA ILE A 360 18.06 -26.13 3.40
C ILE A 360 19.50 -25.61 3.26
N LEU A 361 19.73 -24.35 3.60
CA LEU A 361 21.07 -23.76 3.49
C LEU A 361 22.05 -24.34 4.51
N HIS A 362 21.59 -24.71 5.71
CA HIS A 362 22.42 -25.43 6.67
C HIS A 362 22.89 -26.78 6.09
N ASP A 363 21.99 -27.56 5.49
CA ASP A 363 22.32 -28.85 4.89
C ASP A 363 23.26 -28.71 3.70
N ILE A 364 23.03 -27.72 2.82
CA ILE A 364 23.93 -27.41 1.70
C ILE A 364 25.34 -27.06 2.19
N LEU A 365 25.46 -26.19 3.20
CA LEU A 365 26.76 -25.78 3.73
C LEU A 365 27.48 -26.90 4.49
N ASN A 366 26.77 -27.92 4.96
CA ASN A 366 27.38 -29.10 5.56
C ASN A 366 27.84 -30.12 4.50
N ASP A 367 27.27 -30.10 3.30
CA ASP A 367 27.73 -30.95 2.22
C ASP A 367 29.14 -30.56 1.77
N GLY A 368 29.99 -31.56 1.56
CA GLY A 368 31.39 -31.34 1.16
C GLY A 368 32.24 -30.50 2.12
N ILE A 369 31.82 -30.26 3.37
CA ILE A 369 32.47 -29.32 4.29
C ILE A 369 33.94 -29.66 4.61
N GLU A 370 34.42 -30.86 4.31
CA GLU A 370 35.81 -31.28 4.48
C GLU A 370 36.76 -30.58 3.49
N ASP A 371 36.38 -30.43 2.23
CA ASP A 371 37.22 -29.78 1.20
C ASP A 371 36.99 -28.28 1.19
N GLY A 372 37.85 -27.54 1.87
CA GLY A 372 37.70 -26.09 1.99
C GLY A 372 37.80 -25.33 0.67
N LYS A 373 38.51 -25.83 -0.34
CA LYS A 373 38.62 -25.12 -1.63
C LYS A 373 37.37 -25.30 -2.45
N ASP A 374 36.94 -26.55 -2.61
CA ASP A 374 35.73 -26.88 -3.37
C ASP A 374 34.48 -26.34 -2.68
N TRP A 375 34.44 -26.37 -1.34
CA TRP A 375 33.37 -25.76 -0.55
C TRP A 375 33.27 -24.25 -0.77
N CYS A 376 34.40 -23.52 -0.77
CA CYS A 376 34.36 -22.07 -1.04
C CYS A 376 33.92 -21.75 -2.46
N LEU A 377 34.29 -22.58 -3.44
CA LEU A 377 33.86 -22.39 -4.83
C LEU A 377 32.37 -22.69 -5.01
N SER A 378 31.86 -23.72 -4.34
CA SER A 378 30.47 -24.16 -4.46
C SER A 378 29.50 -23.25 -3.71
N ASN A 379 29.95 -22.61 -2.64
CA ASN A 379 29.12 -21.80 -1.73
C ASN A 379 29.48 -20.30 -1.77
N GLU A 380 30.13 -19.82 -2.82
CA GLU A 380 30.57 -18.42 -2.95
C GLU A 380 29.40 -17.45 -2.68
N TYR A 381 28.27 -17.67 -3.37
CA TYR A 381 27.03 -16.88 -3.24
C TYR A 381 26.43 -16.87 -1.83
N LEU A 382 26.68 -17.89 -1.02
CA LEU A 382 26.22 -17.94 0.37
C LEU A 382 27.17 -17.19 1.31
N THR A 383 28.40 -16.91 0.90
CA THR A 383 29.42 -16.29 1.75
C THR A 383 29.69 -14.83 1.45
N ASP A 384 29.04 -14.25 0.43
CA ASP A 384 29.28 -12.88 -0.06
C ASP A 384 29.17 -11.81 1.03
N HIS A 385 28.26 -12.02 2.01
CA HIS A 385 28.05 -11.08 3.12
C HIS A 385 29.01 -11.28 4.31
N VAL A 386 29.86 -12.29 4.26
CA VAL A 386 30.89 -12.56 5.28
C VAL A 386 32.11 -11.66 5.01
N ALA A 387 32.79 -11.20 6.06
CA ALA A 387 33.98 -10.36 5.89
C ALA A 387 35.07 -11.07 5.06
N PRO A 388 35.75 -10.39 4.10
CA PRO A 388 36.69 -11.03 3.16
C PRO A 388 37.84 -11.80 3.82
N ASP A 389 38.30 -11.35 4.99
CA ASP A 389 39.35 -12.02 5.77
C ASP A 389 38.87 -13.37 6.35
N ILE A 390 37.59 -13.45 6.75
CA ILE A 390 36.95 -14.68 7.20
C ILE A 390 36.68 -15.62 6.02
N GLN A 391 36.18 -15.08 4.89
CA GLN A 391 36.00 -15.86 3.66
C GLN A 391 37.30 -16.56 3.23
N GLN A 392 38.43 -15.84 3.24
CA GLN A 392 39.73 -16.42 2.91
C GLN A 392 40.13 -17.55 3.89
N ASN A 393 39.75 -17.45 5.16
CA ASN A 393 39.99 -18.47 6.16
C ASN A 393 39.11 -19.72 5.98
N PHE A 394 37.95 -19.61 5.32
CA PHE A 394 37.13 -20.77 4.99
C PHE A 394 37.85 -21.79 4.12
N ARG A 395 38.84 -21.38 3.30
CA ARG A 395 39.60 -22.33 2.46
C ARG A 395 40.44 -23.33 3.25
N THR A 396 40.85 -22.96 4.46
CA THR A 396 41.81 -23.75 5.26
C THR A 396 41.28 -24.20 6.60
N ASN A 397 40.18 -23.60 7.10
CA ASN A 397 39.68 -23.83 8.44
C ASN A 397 38.25 -24.42 8.45
N LYS A 398 38.17 -25.74 8.62
CA LYS A 398 36.90 -26.47 8.76
C LYS A 398 36.03 -25.98 9.92
N SER A 399 36.64 -25.65 11.06
CA SER A 399 35.89 -25.16 12.22
C SER A 399 35.19 -23.84 11.94
N LEU A 400 35.75 -22.98 11.08
CA LEU A 400 35.08 -21.73 10.69
C LEU A 400 33.93 -21.98 9.73
N ARG A 401 34.09 -22.89 8.76
CA ARG A 401 33.00 -23.31 7.87
C ARG A 401 31.83 -23.90 8.66
N GLN A 402 32.12 -24.82 9.58
CA GLN A 402 31.08 -25.43 10.43
C GLN A 402 30.44 -24.40 11.35
N GLY A 403 31.24 -23.51 11.96
CA GLY A 403 30.70 -22.45 12.80
C GLY A 403 29.81 -21.46 12.04
N TYR A 404 30.09 -21.19 10.76
CA TYR A 404 29.23 -20.40 9.88
C TYR A 404 27.94 -21.15 9.54
N SER A 405 28.04 -22.42 9.11
CA SER A 405 26.89 -23.30 8.83
C SER A 405 25.95 -23.42 10.04
N ASN A 406 26.49 -23.60 11.25
CA ASN A 406 25.72 -23.75 12.48
C ASN A 406 24.85 -22.53 12.82
N ILE A 407 25.18 -21.32 12.33
CA ILE A 407 24.33 -20.15 12.53
C ILE A 407 22.98 -20.33 11.83
N PHE A 408 22.94 -20.97 10.65
CA PHE A 408 21.69 -21.25 9.95
C PHE A 408 20.78 -22.17 10.79
N ASP A 409 21.34 -23.22 11.40
CA ASP A 409 20.59 -24.07 12.33
C ASP A 409 20.13 -23.29 13.58
N HIS A 410 20.95 -22.38 14.12
CA HIS A 410 20.51 -21.52 15.23
C HIS A 410 19.36 -20.57 14.83
N VAL A 411 19.32 -20.08 13.59
CA VAL A 411 18.16 -19.34 13.07
C VAL A 411 16.93 -20.24 13.00
N ALA A 412 17.07 -21.47 12.48
CA ALA A 412 15.99 -22.45 12.45
C ALA A 412 15.47 -22.78 13.88
N MET A 413 16.36 -22.96 14.85
CA MET A 413 16.01 -23.13 16.26
C MET A 413 15.20 -21.94 16.81
N THR A 414 15.58 -20.71 16.47
CA THR A 414 14.83 -19.51 16.86
C THR A 414 13.42 -19.50 16.28
N LEU A 415 13.29 -19.79 14.98
CA LEU A 415 12.00 -19.81 14.28
C LEU A 415 11.08 -20.94 14.78
N ARG A 416 11.61 -22.14 15.01
CA ARG A 416 10.88 -23.28 15.60
C ARG A 416 10.38 -22.98 17.02
N ALA A 417 11.10 -22.14 17.77
CA ALA A 417 10.68 -21.65 19.08
C ALA A 417 9.63 -20.52 19.02
N ASN A 418 9.08 -20.20 17.85
CA ASN A 418 8.15 -19.09 17.60
C ASN A 418 8.70 -17.74 18.08
N MET A 419 9.99 -17.50 17.86
CA MET A 419 10.62 -16.20 18.07
C MET A 419 11.05 -15.60 16.74
N THR A 420 11.07 -14.27 16.67
CA THR A 420 11.63 -13.57 15.51
C THR A 420 13.14 -13.81 15.40
N PRO A 421 13.70 -13.97 14.19
CA PRO A 421 15.11 -14.26 13.99
C PRO A 421 15.96 -12.98 14.09
N THR A 422 15.77 -12.19 15.14
CA THR A 422 16.63 -11.03 15.43
C THR A 422 18.04 -11.50 15.76
N ILE A 423 19.04 -10.66 15.51
CA ILE A 423 20.45 -10.95 15.88
C ILE A 423 20.54 -11.39 17.35
N VAL A 424 19.79 -10.74 18.25
CA VAL A 424 19.77 -11.07 19.68
C VAL A 424 19.19 -12.46 19.94
N ASN A 425 18.07 -12.80 19.32
CA ASN A 425 17.41 -14.09 19.51
C ASN A 425 18.25 -15.25 18.96
N VAL A 426 18.90 -15.06 17.82
CA VAL A 426 19.82 -16.05 17.23
C VAL A 426 21.02 -16.28 18.14
N LEU A 427 21.63 -15.21 18.67
CA LEU A 427 22.73 -15.32 19.63
C LEU A 427 22.29 -16.03 20.93
N ASN A 428 21.06 -15.81 21.38
CA ASN A 428 20.50 -16.50 22.54
C ASN A 428 20.26 -17.98 22.26
N ALA A 429 19.75 -18.34 21.08
CA ALA A 429 19.58 -19.72 20.64
C ALA A 429 20.93 -20.45 20.61
N TRP A 430 21.96 -19.83 20.03
CA TRP A 430 23.33 -20.36 20.05
C TRP A 430 23.83 -20.60 21.48
N ARG A 431 23.74 -19.59 22.36
CA ARG A 431 24.20 -19.70 23.76
C ARG A 431 23.52 -20.83 24.52
N SER A 432 22.27 -21.15 24.18
CA SER A 432 21.49 -22.23 24.79
C SER A 432 21.65 -23.59 24.12
N SER A 433 22.23 -23.67 22.91
CA SER A 433 22.29 -24.89 22.08
C SER A 433 23.16 -26.03 22.65
N SER A 434 23.95 -25.77 23.70
CA SER A 434 24.91 -26.74 24.25
C SER A 434 25.84 -27.36 23.20
N GLU A 435 26.14 -26.60 22.14
CA GLU A 435 26.93 -27.02 20.97
C GLU A 435 28.26 -27.69 21.35
N TRP A 436 28.48 -28.90 20.81
CA TRP A 436 29.73 -29.63 20.95
C TRP A 436 30.12 -30.32 19.63
N PRO A 437 31.33 -30.07 19.08
CA PRO A 437 32.33 -29.10 19.53
C PRO A 437 31.84 -27.64 19.34
N PRO A 438 32.29 -26.67 20.17
CA PRO A 438 31.77 -25.29 20.17
C PRO A 438 32.38 -24.45 19.04
N VAL A 439 32.20 -24.88 17.79
CA VAL A 439 32.86 -24.30 16.62
C VAL A 439 32.24 -22.97 16.19
N THR A 440 30.97 -22.72 16.47
CA THR A 440 30.32 -21.42 16.25
C THR A 440 30.97 -20.32 17.09
N ARG A 441 31.46 -20.66 18.31
CA ARG A 441 32.24 -19.73 19.13
C ARG A 441 33.48 -19.21 18.40
N ASN A 442 34.18 -20.10 17.69
CA ASN A 442 35.39 -19.75 16.95
C ASN A 442 35.08 -18.77 15.81
N PHE A 443 33.96 -18.99 15.10
CA PHE A 443 33.48 -18.07 14.07
C PHE A 443 33.23 -16.66 14.63
N TYR A 444 32.47 -16.53 15.73
CA TYR A 444 32.24 -15.23 16.37
C TYR A 444 33.54 -14.57 16.87
N GLN A 445 34.45 -15.34 17.47
CA GLN A 445 35.73 -14.81 17.97
C GLN A 445 36.64 -14.29 16.85
N ARG A 446 36.43 -14.74 15.60
CA ARG A 446 37.16 -14.26 14.42
C ARG A 446 36.47 -13.09 13.71
N GLY A 447 35.44 -12.50 14.31
CA GLY A 447 34.70 -11.37 13.74
C GLY A 447 33.49 -11.77 12.89
N GLY A 448 33.16 -13.06 12.85
CA GLY A 448 31.92 -13.54 12.24
C GLY A 448 30.71 -13.00 12.98
N ASN A 449 29.58 -12.87 12.28
CA ASN A 449 28.35 -12.33 12.85
C ASN A 449 27.12 -13.06 12.30
N ALA A 450 25.99 -12.97 13.02
CA ALA A 450 24.73 -13.59 12.61
C ALA A 450 24.01 -12.80 11.50
N GLU A 451 24.31 -11.51 11.35
CA GLU A 451 23.69 -10.65 10.34
C GLU A 451 23.99 -11.15 8.92
N SER A 452 25.22 -11.55 8.64
CA SER A 452 25.62 -12.12 7.35
C SER A 452 24.77 -13.36 6.99
N THR A 453 24.48 -14.23 7.96
CA THR A 453 23.67 -15.43 7.75
C THR A 453 22.19 -15.10 7.58
N LEU A 454 21.65 -14.22 8.44
CA LEU A 454 20.27 -13.77 8.32
C LEU A 454 20.02 -13.11 6.97
N ARG A 455 20.93 -12.25 6.50
CA ARG A 455 20.84 -11.60 5.20
C ARG A 455 20.70 -12.61 4.06
N VAL A 456 21.55 -13.64 4.04
CA VAL A 456 21.47 -14.74 3.05
C VAL A 456 20.11 -15.43 3.11
N ILE A 457 19.62 -15.76 4.31
CA ILE A 457 18.30 -16.42 4.48
C ILE A 457 17.17 -15.55 3.94
N PHE A 458 17.17 -14.24 4.25
CA PHE A 458 16.16 -13.31 3.76
C PHE A 458 16.23 -13.12 2.25
N GLU A 459 17.42 -12.96 1.67
CA GLU A 459 17.61 -12.84 0.21
C GLU A 459 17.11 -14.09 -0.51
N HIS A 460 17.50 -15.29 -0.05
CA HIS A 460 17.02 -16.54 -0.67
C HIS A 460 15.53 -16.82 -0.45
N ALA A 461 14.94 -16.36 0.65
CA ALA A 461 13.50 -16.47 0.87
C ALA A 461 12.74 -15.52 -0.06
N LYS A 462 13.23 -14.28 -0.20
CA LYS A 462 12.70 -13.29 -1.12
C LYS A 462 12.84 -13.73 -2.59
N ASP A 463 13.99 -14.25 -2.99
CA ASP A 463 14.23 -14.70 -4.37
C ASP A 463 13.35 -15.90 -4.76
N ALA A 464 12.84 -16.65 -3.77
CA ALA A 464 11.93 -17.77 -3.99
C ALA A 464 10.45 -17.39 -3.82
N ASP A 465 10.15 -16.15 -3.41
CA ASP A 465 8.81 -15.64 -3.20
C ASP A 465 8.01 -15.57 -4.51
N GLU A 466 6.68 -15.69 -4.42
CA GLU A 466 5.81 -15.66 -5.60
C GLU A 466 5.68 -14.27 -6.26
N TYR A 467 5.84 -13.19 -5.49
CA TYR A 467 5.71 -11.82 -5.99
C TYR A 467 7.05 -11.11 -6.17
N GLU A 468 8.01 -11.34 -5.27
CA GLU A 468 9.34 -10.72 -5.37
C GLU A 468 10.40 -11.60 -6.08
N GLY A 469 10.11 -12.89 -6.26
CA GLY A 469 11.07 -13.91 -6.69
C GLY A 469 10.62 -14.75 -7.89
N ASP A 470 11.05 -16.02 -7.91
CA ASP A 470 10.74 -16.98 -8.95
C ASP A 470 9.51 -17.88 -8.66
N GLY A 471 8.92 -17.75 -7.47
CA GLY A 471 7.77 -18.54 -7.02
C GLY A 471 8.06 -20.00 -6.65
N ASP A 472 9.33 -20.42 -6.58
CA ASP A 472 9.72 -21.78 -6.19
C ASP A 472 9.18 -22.19 -4.81
N TYR A 473 9.09 -21.22 -3.90
CA TYR A 473 8.56 -21.46 -2.56
C TYR A 473 7.08 -21.87 -2.60
N MET A 474 6.24 -21.15 -3.34
CA MET A 474 4.82 -21.47 -3.47
C MET A 474 4.62 -22.83 -4.15
N MET A 475 5.39 -23.14 -5.20
CA MET A 475 5.32 -24.44 -5.87
C MET A 475 5.68 -25.63 -4.96
N THR A 476 6.55 -25.42 -3.99
CA THR A 476 7.04 -26.48 -3.10
C THR A 476 6.16 -26.66 -1.86
N PHE A 477 5.61 -25.58 -1.33
CA PHE A 477 4.89 -25.57 -0.04
C PHE A 477 3.41 -25.16 -0.17
N GLU A 478 2.81 -25.27 -1.35
CA GLU A 478 1.44 -24.85 -1.67
C GLU A 478 0.41 -25.28 -0.61
N ASP A 479 0.39 -26.57 -0.26
CA ASP A 479 -0.57 -27.10 0.72
C ASP A 479 -0.39 -26.46 2.11
N ASP A 480 0.85 -26.33 2.58
CA ASP A 480 1.15 -25.73 3.89
C ASP A 480 0.82 -24.23 3.91
N ILE A 481 1.08 -23.52 2.80
CA ILE A 481 0.80 -22.08 2.66
C ILE A 481 -0.71 -21.83 2.62
N ASN A 482 -1.45 -22.61 1.84
CA ASN A 482 -2.90 -22.49 1.71
C ASN A 482 -3.66 -22.76 3.02
N ASP A 483 -3.07 -23.53 3.93
CA ASP A 483 -3.61 -23.78 5.27
C ASP A 483 -3.35 -22.63 6.26
N MET A 484 -2.49 -21.66 5.92
CA MET A 484 -2.15 -20.51 6.77
C MET A 484 -3.04 -19.29 6.52
N PRO A 485 -3.24 -18.44 7.54
CA PRO A 485 -3.99 -17.20 7.36
C PRO A 485 -3.17 -16.19 6.56
N GLU A 486 -3.77 -15.67 5.48
CA GLU A 486 -3.19 -14.61 4.67
C GLU A 486 -2.87 -13.37 5.52
N CYS A 487 -1.68 -12.82 5.33
CA CYS A 487 -1.22 -11.65 6.03
C CYS A 487 -0.61 -10.60 5.11
N ARG A 488 -0.96 -9.34 5.38
CA ARG A 488 -0.31 -8.16 4.77
C ARG A 488 1.22 -8.18 4.90
N ASN A 489 1.78 -8.88 5.88
CA ASN A 489 3.23 -8.94 6.09
C ASN A 489 3.91 -10.14 5.40
N ASP A 490 3.19 -10.98 4.65
CA ASP A 490 3.74 -12.23 4.08
C ASP A 490 4.90 -12.01 3.11
N HIS A 491 4.87 -10.92 2.35
CA HIS A 491 5.85 -10.63 1.29
C HIS A 491 6.72 -9.40 1.62
N GLU A 492 6.70 -8.93 2.87
CA GLU A 492 7.35 -7.69 3.29
C GLU A 492 8.79 -7.91 3.78
N PHE A 493 9.60 -8.63 3.00
CA PHE A 493 10.93 -9.11 3.40
C PHE A 493 11.88 -8.00 3.81
N GLY A 494 11.93 -6.88 3.06
CA GLY A 494 12.79 -5.74 3.38
C GLY A 494 12.46 -5.12 4.73
N PHE A 495 11.17 -4.90 5.00
CA PHE A 495 10.68 -4.40 6.29
C PHE A 495 10.99 -5.38 7.45
N VAL A 496 10.72 -6.68 7.26
CA VAL A 496 10.92 -7.69 8.31
C VAL A 496 12.40 -7.92 8.59
N ALA A 497 13.26 -7.92 7.57
CA ALA A 497 14.71 -7.99 7.71
C ALA A 497 15.23 -6.81 8.56
N LEU A 498 14.74 -5.60 8.28
CA LEU A 498 15.09 -4.40 9.03
C LEU A 498 14.61 -4.45 10.48
N ALA A 499 13.41 -4.98 10.72
CA ALA A 499 12.91 -5.24 12.06
C ALA A 499 13.74 -6.30 12.82
N CYS A 500 14.37 -7.24 12.10
CA CYS A 500 15.30 -8.23 12.65
C CYS A 500 16.72 -7.68 12.91
N GLY A 501 16.98 -6.41 12.54
CA GLY A 501 18.27 -5.74 12.73
C GLY A 501 19.24 -5.90 11.56
N ILE A 502 18.76 -6.32 10.39
CA ILE A 502 19.54 -6.44 9.15
C ILE A 502 19.46 -5.10 8.41
N GLY A 503 20.58 -4.61 7.86
CA GLY A 503 20.53 -3.42 6.99
C GLY A 503 19.68 -3.64 5.72
N ASP A 504 19.50 -2.58 4.91
CA ASP A 504 18.71 -2.64 3.66
C ASP A 504 19.07 -3.87 2.80
N LEU A 505 18.05 -4.66 2.42
CA LEU A 505 18.23 -5.72 1.43
C LEU A 505 18.43 -5.09 0.05
N PRO A 506 19.16 -5.73 -0.87
CA PRO A 506 19.22 -5.28 -2.25
C PRO A 506 17.79 -5.18 -2.79
N THR A 507 17.33 -3.97 -3.11
CA THR A 507 16.09 -3.81 -3.84
C THR A 507 16.40 -4.07 -5.31
N GLY A 508 15.69 -5.01 -5.93
CA GLY A 508 15.52 -4.98 -7.38
C GLY A 508 15.13 -3.57 -7.79
N GLU A 509 15.78 -3.05 -8.84
CA GLU A 509 15.79 -1.64 -9.26
C GLU A 509 14.59 -0.81 -8.77
N VAL A 510 14.88 0.24 -7.99
CA VAL A 510 13.87 1.22 -7.57
C VAL A 510 13.26 1.84 -8.82
N CYS A 511 12.05 1.42 -9.18
CA CYS A 511 11.23 2.18 -10.11
C CYS A 511 10.87 3.50 -9.43
N ILE A 512 11.63 4.54 -9.77
CA ILE A 512 11.27 5.92 -9.48
C ILE A 512 10.13 6.27 -10.42
N PHE A 513 8.94 6.53 -9.87
CA PHE A 513 7.76 7.00 -10.60
C PHE A 513 7.50 8.49 -10.37
#